data_AF-A0A0E0BI05-F1
#
_entry.id   AF-A0A0E0BI05-F1
#
_cell.length_a   1.000
_cell.length_b   1.000
_cell.length_c   1.000
_cell.angle_alpha   90.00
_cell.angle_beta   90.00
_cell.angle_gamma   90.00
#
_symmetry.space_group_name_H-M   'P 1'
#
loop_
_entity.id
_entity.type
_entity.pdbx_description
1 polymer ?
#
loop_
_entity_poly.entity_id
_entity_poly.type
_entity_poly.pdbx_seq_one_letter_code
_entity_poly.pdbx_strand_id
1 'polypeptide(L)'
;MAAAAFSCCHGAGMVMVVVVVVVVVMAMLGGVVAGGEPPFSCGGAAAGGGQGYAFCDATLGAAERAADLVARLTAAEKVAQLGDQAAGVPRLGVPAYKWWSEALHGLATSGRGLHFDAPGSAARAATSFPQVLLTAAAFDDDLWFRIGQSSLRSRGVL
;
A
#
# COMPACT_ATOMS: atom_id res chain seq x y z
N MET A 1 -54.92 -41.04 28.55
CA MET A 1 -53.49 -41.12 28.96
C MET A 1 -52.64 -40.69 27.78
N ALA A 2 -51.84 -39.65 28.01
CA ALA A 2 -50.71 -39.06 27.27
C ALA A 2 -50.61 -39.20 25.73
N ALA A 3 -50.64 -38.04 25.07
CA ALA A 3 -50.14 -37.77 23.73
C ALA A 3 -48.60 -37.69 23.70
N ALA A 4 -47.99 -37.94 22.53
CA ALA A 4 -46.80 -37.21 22.11
C ALA A 4 -46.60 -37.31 20.59
N ALA A 5 -46.54 -36.14 19.96
CA ALA A 5 -46.30 -35.91 18.55
C ALA A 5 -44.80 -36.01 18.21
N PHE A 6 -44.46 -36.66 17.09
CA PHE A 6 -43.14 -36.55 16.45
C PHE A 6 -43.31 -36.48 14.93
N SER A 7 -43.89 -35.39 14.44
CA SER A 7 -43.88 -35.08 13.02
C SER A 7 -44.11 -33.58 12.83
N CYS A 8 -43.01 -32.81 12.69
CA CYS A 8 -42.99 -31.54 11.91
C CYS A 8 -41.61 -30.85 11.79
N CYS A 9 -40.56 -31.22 12.54
CA CYS A 9 -39.40 -30.32 12.72
C CYS A 9 -38.04 -30.78 12.14
N HIS A 10 -37.99 -31.55 11.04
CA HIS A 10 -36.70 -32.01 10.47
C HIS A 10 -36.13 -31.15 9.32
N GLY A 11 -36.91 -30.28 8.69
CA GLY A 11 -36.43 -29.43 7.57
C GLY A 11 -35.82 -28.09 8.01
N ALA A 12 -36.43 -27.41 8.98
CA ALA A 12 -36.01 -26.07 9.41
C ALA A 12 -34.68 -26.07 10.18
N GLY A 13 -34.42 -27.12 10.97
CA GLY A 13 -33.20 -27.25 11.76
C GLY A 13 -31.95 -27.42 10.88
N MET A 14 -32.06 -28.20 9.81
CA MET A 14 -30.93 -28.44 8.90
C MET A 14 -30.58 -27.18 8.09
N VAL A 15 -31.59 -26.43 7.65
CA VAL A 15 -31.40 -25.13 6.98
C VAL A 15 -30.77 -24.11 7.92
N MET A 16 -31.24 -24.02 9.17
CA MET A 16 -30.68 -23.10 10.16
C MET A 16 -29.23 -23.43 10.49
N VAL A 17 -28.88 -24.72 10.63
CA VAL A 17 -27.48 -25.15 10.86
C VAL A 17 -26.59 -24.79 9.68
N VAL A 18 -27.04 -25.01 8.44
CA VAL A 18 -26.27 -24.64 7.25
C VAL A 18 -26.08 -23.12 7.16
N VAL A 19 -27.12 -22.32 7.45
CA VAL A 19 -27.01 -20.86 7.46
C VAL A 19 -26.04 -20.39 8.54
N VAL A 20 -26.10 -20.94 9.76
CA VAL A 20 -25.17 -20.60 10.84
C VAL A 20 -23.73 -20.98 10.47
N VAL A 21 -23.52 -22.17 9.90
CA VAL A 21 -22.19 -22.61 9.44
C VAL A 21 -21.66 -21.70 8.33
N VAL A 22 -22.49 -21.31 7.35
CA VAL A 22 -22.09 -20.39 6.28
C VAL A 22 -21.77 -19.00 6.82
N VAL A 23 -22.56 -18.47 7.76
CA VAL A 23 -22.31 -17.17 8.40
C VAL A 23 -21.05 -17.21 9.25
N VAL A 24 -20.82 -18.29 9.99
CA VAL A 24 -19.60 -18.49 10.78
C VAL A 24 -18.39 -18.66 9.87
N VAL A 25 -18.49 -19.42 8.78
CA VAL A 25 -17.40 -19.57 7.80
C VAL A 25 -17.09 -18.24 7.12
N MET A 26 -18.10 -17.46 6.72
CA MET A 26 -17.91 -16.12 6.17
C MET A 26 -17.33 -15.12 7.19
N ALA A 27 -17.62 -15.28 8.48
CA ALA A 27 -17.02 -14.48 9.55
C ALA A 27 -15.59 -14.91 9.91
N MET A 28 -15.27 -16.20 9.77
CA MET A 28 -13.94 -16.79 10.03
C MET A 28 -12.99 -16.66 8.83
N LEU A 29 -13.54 -16.53 7.62
CA LEU A 29 -12.83 -16.00 6.46
C LEU A 29 -12.67 -14.49 6.67
N GLY A 30 -11.78 -14.13 7.59
CA GLY A 30 -11.44 -12.75 7.90
C GLY A 30 -11.29 -11.97 6.60
N GLY A 31 -12.05 -10.87 6.51
CA GLY A 31 -12.11 -10.04 5.32
C GLY A 31 -10.69 -9.82 4.79
N VAL A 32 -10.50 -10.05 3.50
CA VAL A 32 -9.29 -9.65 2.80
C VAL A 32 -9.15 -8.15 3.08
N VAL A 33 -8.24 -7.79 3.98
CA VAL A 33 -7.84 -6.39 4.14
C VAL A 33 -7.05 -6.09 2.88
N ALA A 34 -7.76 -5.67 1.84
CA ALA A 34 -7.16 -4.96 0.73
C ALA A 34 -6.46 -3.76 1.38
N GLY A 35 -5.12 -3.78 1.39
CA GLY A 35 -4.36 -2.60 1.77
C GLY A 35 -4.84 -1.48 0.87
N GLY A 36 -5.47 -0.45 1.46
CA GLY A 36 -5.98 0.67 0.70
C GLY A 36 -4.87 1.22 -0.18
N GLU A 37 -5.17 1.54 -1.43
CA GLU A 37 -4.20 2.15 -2.33
C GLU A 37 -3.63 3.40 -1.63
N PRO A 38 -2.30 3.54 -1.56
CA PRO A 38 -1.73 4.70 -0.91
C PRO A 38 -2.24 5.97 -1.62
N PRO A 39 -2.41 7.07 -0.90
CA PRO A 39 -2.93 8.28 -1.51
C PRO A 39 -1.96 8.71 -2.63
N PHE A 40 -2.49 8.93 -3.83
CA PHE A 40 -1.75 9.42 -4.98
C PHE A 40 -2.41 10.70 -5.52
N SER A 41 -1.58 11.61 -6.03
CA SER A 41 -2.03 12.96 -6.46
C SER A 41 -3.07 12.99 -7.58
N CYS A 42 -3.21 11.89 -8.32
CA CYS A 42 -4.02 11.81 -9.55
C CYS A 42 -5.00 10.62 -9.54
N GLY A 43 -5.25 10.00 -8.38
CA GLY A 43 -6.11 8.83 -8.25
C GLY A 43 -7.61 9.13 -8.31
N GLY A 44 -8.42 8.12 -8.70
CA GLY A 44 -9.85 8.26 -9.03
C GLY A 44 -10.85 8.25 -7.87
N ALA A 45 -10.44 8.10 -6.60
CA ALA A 45 -11.39 7.94 -5.49
C ALA A 45 -11.26 8.95 -4.33
N ALA A 46 -10.22 9.81 -4.30
CA ALA A 46 -9.96 10.65 -3.12
C ALA A 46 -9.69 12.15 -3.41
N ALA A 47 -9.80 12.62 -4.64
CA ALA A 47 -9.36 13.97 -4.98
C ALA A 47 -10.47 14.82 -5.60
N GLY A 48 -11.19 15.55 -4.76
CA GLY A 48 -12.06 16.67 -5.18
C GLY A 48 -11.29 17.87 -5.74
N GLY A 49 -10.27 17.66 -6.58
CA GLY A 49 -9.50 18.75 -7.17
C GLY A 49 -8.32 18.43 -8.08
N GLY A 50 -8.03 17.16 -8.43
CA GLY A 50 -6.77 16.79 -9.14
C GLY A 50 -6.90 16.35 -10.61
N GLN A 51 -8.10 16.05 -11.09
CA GLN A 51 -8.33 15.37 -12.38
C GLN A 51 -8.11 16.24 -13.64
N GLY A 52 -7.67 17.50 -13.49
CA GLY A 52 -7.52 18.44 -14.61
C GLY A 52 -6.18 19.20 -14.65
N TYR A 53 -5.21 18.82 -13.82
CA TYR A 53 -3.89 19.44 -13.84
C TYR A 53 -2.96 18.77 -14.84
N ALA A 54 -2.09 19.56 -15.50
CA ALA A 54 -1.09 19.01 -16.41
C ALA A 54 -0.13 18.06 -15.70
N PHE A 55 0.18 18.27 -14.41
CA PHE A 55 0.98 17.31 -13.64
C PHE A 55 0.32 15.91 -13.48
N CYS A 56 -0.98 15.78 -13.72
CA CYS A 56 -1.71 14.51 -13.75
C CYS A 56 -1.86 13.89 -15.14
N ASP A 57 -1.42 14.57 -16.19
CA ASP A 57 -1.40 14.03 -17.54
C ASP A 57 -0.19 13.09 -17.72
N ALA A 58 -0.46 11.78 -17.81
CA ALA A 58 0.58 10.77 -17.98
C ALA A 58 1.21 10.77 -19.39
N THR A 59 0.66 11.51 -20.34
CA THR A 59 1.25 11.67 -21.69
C THR A 59 2.39 12.69 -21.70
N LEU A 60 2.46 13.57 -20.70
CA LEU A 60 3.54 14.55 -20.54
C LEU A 60 4.77 13.95 -19.85
N GLY A 61 5.94 14.52 -20.14
CA GLY A 61 7.19 14.10 -19.52
C GLY A 61 7.23 14.40 -18.01
N ALA A 62 7.97 13.60 -17.24
CA ALA A 62 8.07 13.78 -15.79
C ALA A 62 8.55 15.18 -15.38
N ALA A 63 9.48 15.77 -16.13
CA ALA A 63 9.99 17.12 -15.87
C ALA A 63 8.91 18.20 -16.08
N GLU A 64 8.09 18.06 -17.13
CA GLU A 64 7.00 18.99 -17.42
C GLU A 64 5.90 18.92 -16.36
N ARG A 65 5.55 17.69 -15.96
CA ARG A 65 4.59 17.44 -14.88
C ARG A 65 5.09 18.01 -13.55
N ALA A 66 6.37 17.80 -13.22
CA ALA A 66 6.97 18.37 -12.02
C ALA A 66 7.01 19.91 -12.06
N ALA A 67 7.33 20.49 -13.22
CA ALA A 67 7.35 21.94 -13.40
C ALA A 67 5.95 22.56 -13.21
N ASP A 68 4.90 21.96 -13.78
CA ASP A 68 3.51 22.40 -13.57
C ASP A 68 3.11 22.32 -12.09
N LEU A 69 3.44 21.23 -11.41
CA LEU A 69 3.17 21.09 -9.98
C LEU A 69 3.89 22.20 -9.17
N VAL A 70 5.19 22.39 -9.36
CA VAL A 70 5.99 23.38 -8.64
C VAL A 70 5.54 24.81 -8.95
N ALA A 71 5.10 25.10 -10.18
CA ALA A 71 4.57 26.40 -10.56
C ALA A 71 3.28 26.75 -9.80
N ARG A 72 2.49 25.75 -9.41
CA ARG A 72 1.22 25.92 -8.66
C ARG A 72 1.42 26.10 -7.15
N LEU A 73 2.61 25.79 -6.64
CA LEU A 73 2.93 25.93 -5.21
C LEU A 73 3.18 27.39 -4.84
N THR A 74 2.62 27.80 -3.70
CA THR A 74 3.02 29.02 -2.99
C THR A 74 4.46 28.89 -2.48
N ALA A 75 5.10 30.02 -2.14
CA ALA A 75 6.45 30.00 -1.58
C ALA A 75 6.54 29.16 -0.29
N ALA A 76 5.52 29.25 0.58
CA ALA A 76 5.45 28.46 1.81
C ALA A 76 5.33 26.96 1.53
N GLU A 77 4.47 26.55 0.58
CA GLU A 77 4.35 25.15 0.18
C GLU A 77 5.65 24.63 -0.42
N LYS A 78 6.37 25.43 -1.22
CA LYS A 78 7.70 25.05 -1.77
C LYS A 78 8.71 24.79 -0.67
N VAL A 79 8.82 25.71 0.30
CA VAL A 79 9.75 25.54 1.44
C VAL A 79 9.42 24.26 2.21
N ALA A 80 8.13 23.94 2.37
CA ALA A 80 7.68 22.72 3.03
C ALA A 80 8.01 21.42 2.25
N GLN A 81 8.43 21.49 0.98
CA GLN A 81 8.88 20.33 0.19
C GLN A 81 10.40 20.09 0.24
N LEU A 82 11.19 20.97 0.85
CA LEU A 82 12.66 20.87 0.83
C LEU A 82 13.22 19.80 1.79
N GLY A 83 12.42 19.38 2.77
CA GLY A 83 12.78 18.33 3.73
C GLY A 83 12.34 16.95 3.29
N ASP A 84 12.89 15.93 3.95
CA ASP A 84 12.49 14.53 3.81
C ASP A 84 11.08 14.26 4.32
N GLN A 85 10.61 15.01 5.31
CA GLN A 85 9.20 15.05 5.76
C GLN A 85 8.41 16.11 4.98
N ALA A 86 8.17 15.87 3.70
CA ALA A 86 7.46 16.82 2.86
C ALA A 86 5.97 16.84 3.21
N ALA A 87 5.46 18.02 3.59
CA ALA A 87 4.05 18.19 3.90
C ALA A 87 3.18 18.02 2.65
N GLY A 88 1.97 17.51 2.81
CA GLY A 88 1.02 17.44 1.69
C GLY A 88 0.58 18.84 1.24
N VAL A 89 0.02 18.90 0.03
CA VAL A 89 -0.64 20.10 -0.52
C VAL A 89 -2.10 19.74 -0.83
N PRO A 90 -2.99 19.73 0.19
CA PRO A 90 -4.37 19.25 0.03
C PRO A 90 -5.16 19.98 -1.05
N ARG A 91 -4.92 21.29 -1.25
CA ARG A 91 -5.57 22.10 -2.30
C ARG A 91 -5.31 21.57 -3.72
N LEU A 92 -4.16 20.93 -3.92
CA LEU A 92 -3.77 20.32 -5.20
C LEU A 92 -3.99 18.80 -5.21
N GLY A 93 -4.56 18.24 -4.13
CA GLY A 93 -4.69 16.79 -3.98
C GLY A 93 -3.35 16.05 -3.80
N VAL A 94 -2.27 16.75 -3.47
CA VAL A 94 -0.95 16.12 -3.28
C VAL A 94 -0.82 15.63 -1.84
N PRO A 95 -0.61 14.33 -1.61
CA PRO A 95 -0.42 13.80 -0.26
C PRO A 95 0.95 14.18 0.31
N ALA A 96 1.10 14.06 1.62
CA ALA A 96 2.41 14.17 2.26
C ALA A 96 3.33 13.05 1.74
N TYR A 97 4.61 13.35 1.60
CA TYR A 97 5.58 12.40 1.04
C TYR A 97 6.83 12.32 1.92
N LYS A 98 7.21 11.09 2.23
CA LYS A 98 8.41 10.77 3.01
C LYS A 98 9.47 10.17 2.10
N TRP A 99 10.30 11.00 1.48
CA TRP A 99 11.23 10.53 0.44
C TRP A 99 12.46 9.82 1.00
N TRP A 100 12.81 10.03 2.27
CA TRP A 100 13.86 9.23 2.91
C TRP A 100 13.35 7.82 3.21
N SER A 101 13.87 6.86 2.46
CA SER A 101 13.72 5.42 2.66
C SER A 101 15.09 4.76 2.54
N GLU A 102 15.28 3.62 3.21
CA GLU A 102 16.53 2.87 3.21
C GLU A 102 16.34 1.47 2.62
N ALA A 103 17.28 1.04 1.77
CA ALA A 103 17.20 -0.24 1.07
C ALA A 103 18.58 -0.88 0.79
N LEU A 104 19.63 -0.54 1.55
CA LEU A 104 21.03 -0.90 1.26
C LEU A 104 21.26 -2.40 1.00
N HIS A 105 20.63 -3.27 1.78
CA HIS A 105 20.71 -4.73 1.64
C HIS A 105 19.34 -5.38 1.90
N GLY A 106 18.29 -4.77 1.36
CA GLY A 106 16.90 -5.07 1.69
C GLY A 106 16.20 -3.86 2.32
N LEU A 107 14.87 -3.85 2.31
CA LEU A 107 14.08 -2.73 2.82
C LEU A 107 14.26 -2.57 4.33
N ALA A 108 14.53 -1.34 4.78
CA ALA A 108 14.70 -1.00 6.18
C ALA A 108 13.66 0.03 6.65
N THR A 109 13.40 0.05 7.96
CA THR A 109 12.52 1.03 8.63
C THR A 109 13.26 2.32 9.01
N SER A 110 14.59 2.34 8.83
CA SER A 110 15.41 3.54 8.90
C SER A 110 14.88 4.61 7.95
N GLY A 111 14.83 5.86 8.40
CA GLY A 111 14.21 6.97 7.68
C GLY A 111 12.70 7.14 7.93
N ARG A 112 12.01 6.20 8.60
CA ARG A 112 10.57 6.28 8.96
C ARG A 112 9.61 6.42 7.77
N GLY A 113 10.06 6.13 6.54
CA GLY A 113 9.21 6.07 5.33
C GLY A 113 8.56 4.71 5.10
N LEU A 114 8.93 3.69 5.87
CA LEU A 114 8.41 2.33 5.79
C LEU A 114 8.17 1.77 7.19
N HIS A 115 7.04 1.08 7.36
CA HIS A 115 6.67 0.39 8.59
C HIS A 115 6.13 -1.00 8.24
N PHE A 116 6.58 -2.03 8.95
CA PHE A 116 6.09 -3.40 8.77
C PHE A 116 4.98 -3.78 9.75
N ASP A 117 4.88 -3.04 10.86
CA ASP A 117 4.03 -3.39 12.00
C ASP A 117 2.84 -2.43 12.17
N ALA A 118 2.64 -1.50 11.24
CA ALA A 118 1.51 -0.57 11.32
C ALA A 118 0.19 -1.30 11.02
N PRO A 119 -0.93 -0.93 11.67
CA PRO A 119 -2.25 -1.44 11.30
C PRO A 119 -2.52 -1.23 9.80
N GLY A 120 -2.86 -2.30 9.08
CA GLY A 120 -3.07 -2.26 7.63
C GLY A 120 -1.80 -2.42 6.78
N SER A 121 -0.63 -2.69 7.37
CA SER A 121 0.60 -2.99 6.61
C SER A 121 0.44 -4.26 5.80
N ALA A 122 0.75 -4.18 4.50
CA ALA A 122 0.71 -5.33 3.59
C ALA A 122 1.84 -6.34 3.85
N ALA A 123 2.93 -5.92 4.50
CA ALA A 123 4.11 -6.73 4.77
C ALA A 123 4.51 -6.64 6.25
N ARG A 124 4.82 -7.79 6.86
CA ARG A 124 5.26 -7.91 8.27
C ARG A 124 6.78 -7.90 8.44
N ALA A 125 7.52 -8.02 7.34
CA ALA A 125 8.97 -8.01 7.31
C ALA A 125 9.45 -7.82 5.86
N ALA A 126 10.74 -7.60 5.68
CA ALA A 126 11.42 -7.66 4.39
C ALA A 126 12.61 -8.62 4.45
N THR A 127 13.00 -9.14 3.29
CA THR A 127 14.21 -9.96 3.15
C THR A 127 15.45 -9.13 3.51
N SER A 128 16.31 -9.69 4.35
CA SER A 128 17.62 -9.13 4.69
C SER A 128 18.70 -9.90 3.92
N PHE A 129 19.34 -9.23 2.97
CA PHE A 129 20.41 -9.78 2.16
C PHE A 129 21.76 -9.63 2.89
N PRO A 130 22.82 -10.36 2.45
CA PRO A 130 24.18 -10.09 2.88
C PRO A 130 24.54 -8.60 2.73
N GLN A 131 25.35 -8.08 3.65
CA GLN A 131 25.89 -6.72 3.53
C GLN A 131 26.66 -6.55 2.22
N VAL A 132 26.69 -5.32 1.70
CA VAL A 132 27.24 -5.00 0.38
C VAL A 132 28.66 -5.54 0.15
N LEU A 133 29.49 -5.60 1.20
CA LEU A 133 30.84 -6.17 1.11
C LEU A 133 30.82 -7.67 0.77
N LEU A 134 29.92 -8.43 1.39
CA LEU A 134 29.80 -9.87 1.14
C LEU A 134 29.11 -10.15 -0.20
N THR A 135 28.12 -9.34 -0.58
CA THR A 135 27.49 -9.41 -1.91
C THR A 135 28.51 -9.09 -3.02
N ALA A 136 29.40 -8.11 -2.81
CA ALA A 136 30.48 -7.79 -3.76
C ALA A 136 31.47 -8.95 -3.92
N ALA A 137 31.77 -9.67 -2.83
CA ALA A 137 32.68 -10.81 -2.84
C ALA A 137 32.19 -12.00 -3.67
N ALA A 138 30.94 -12.01 -4.11
CA ALA A 138 30.42 -13.01 -5.04
C ALA A 138 30.89 -12.78 -6.50
N PHE A 139 31.31 -11.56 -6.86
CA PHE A 139 31.69 -11.18 -8.22
C PHE A 139 30.65 -11.60 -9.29
N ASP A 140 29.36 -11.43 -8.98
CA ASP A 140 28.23 -11.82 -9.82
C ASP A 140 27.27 -10.62 -10.00
N ASP A 141 27.38 -9.92 -11.12
CA ASP A 141 26.55 -8.74 -11.43
C ASP A 141 25.05 -9.08 -11.55
N ASP A 142 24.73 -10.28 -12.04
CA ASP A 142 23.35 -10.76 -12.14
C ASP A 142 22.74 -10.99 -10.76
N LEU A 143 23.54 -11.41 -9.77
CA LEU A 143 23.12 -11.48 -8.37
C LEU A 143 22.75 -10.10 -7.83
N TRP A 144 23.58 -9.07 -8.08
CA TRP A 144 23.28 -7.69 -7.67
C TRP A 144 21.97 -7.19 -8.26
N PHE A 145 21.77 -7.42 -9.57
CA PHE A 145 20.55 -7.04 -10.26
C PHE A 145 19.32 -7.73 -9.68
N ARG A 146 19.39 -9.05 -9.44
CA ARG A 146 18.30 -9.84 -8.85
C ARG A 146 17.96 -9.39 -7.42
N ILE A 147 18.96 -9.05 -6.60
CA ILE A 147 18.73 -8.48 -5.26
C ILE A 147 17.98 -7.15 -5.37
N GLY A 148 18.41 -6.25 -6.26
CA GLY A 148 17.73 -4.98 -6.51
C GLY A 148 16.28 -5.16 -6.96
N GLN A 149 16.05 -6.02 -7.95
CA GLN A 149 14.70 -6.34 -8.44
C GLN A 149 13.79 -6.92 -7.35
N SER A 150 14.30 -7.85 -6.54
CA SER A 150 13.52 -8.47 -5.46
C SER A 150 13.11 -7.45 -4.38
N SER A 151 13.97 -6.46 -4.12
CA SER A 151 13.71 -5.39 -3.15
C SER A 151 12.71 -4.34 -3.68
N LEU A 152 12.63 -4.15 -5.00
CA LEU A 152 11.72 -3.19 -5.65
C LEU A 152 10.33 -3.78 -5.93
N ARG A 153 10.26 -5.07 -6.26
CA ARG A 153 8.99 -5.74 -6.61
C ARG A 153 7.98 -5.80 -5.45
N SER A 154 8.46 -5.71 -4.22
CA SER A 154 7.61 -5.64 -3.02
C SER A 154 6.87 -4.31 -2.85
N ARG A 155 7.14 -3.29 -3.69
CA ARG A 155 6.45 -1.99 -3.66
C ARG A 155 5.29 -1.84 -4.64
N GLY A 156 4.93 -2.85 -5.43
CA GLY A 156 3.85 -2.72 -6.42
C GLY A 156 4.10 -1.61 -7.46
N VAL A 157 5.38 -1.30 -7.71
CA VAL A 157 5.82 -0.38 -8.78
C VAL A 157 6.52 -1.20 -9.85
N LEU A 158 5.75 -2.08 -10.49
CA LEU A 158 5.85 -2.60 -11.86
C LEU A 158 4.51 -3.22 -12.23
#